data_AF-A0A950Y597-F1
#
_entry.id   AF-A0A950Y597-F1
#
_cell.length_a   1.000
_cell.length_b   1.000
_cell.length_c   1.000
_cell.angle_alpha   90.00
_cell.angle_beta   90.00
_cell.angle_gamma   90.00
#
_symmetry.space_group_name_H-M   'P 1'
#
loop_
_entity.id
_entity.type
_entity.pdbx_description
1 polymer ?
#
loop_
_entity_poly.entity_id
_entity_poly.type
_entity_poly.pdbx_seq_one_letter_code
_entity_poly.pdbx_strand_id
1 'polypeptide(L)' 'MCQDEVIVETKLPLPLRARGKVRDIYDLGDSLLFVASDRISAFDCILPSGIPCKGRVLTQMSLFWFEFLKG' A
#
# COMPACT_ATOMS: atom_id res chain seq x y z
N MET A 1 -8.01 9.94 16.67
CA MET A 1 -7.93 10.01 15.20
C MET A 1 -6.48 9.78 14.81
N CYS A 2 -6.21 8.96 13.78
CA CYS A 2 -4.84 8.76 13.29
C CYS A 2 -4.35 10.11 12.72
N GLN A 3 -3.29 10.67 13.29
CA GLN A 3 -2.77 12.01 12.94
C GLN A 3 -1.76 11.98 11.79
N ASP A 4 -1.62 10.84 11.11
CA ASP A 4 -0.62 10.67 10.06
C ASP A 4 -1.05 11.34 8.76
N GLU A 5 -0.06 11.79 8.00
CA GLU A 5 -0.24 12.28 6.63
C GLU A 5 -0.85 11.18 5.73
N VAL A 6 -1.80 11.56 4.89
CA VAL A 6 -2.45 10.64 3.95
C VAL A 6 -1.49 10.32 2.80
N ILE A 7 -1.05 9.08 2.71
CA ILE A 7 -0.09 8.66 1.67
C ILE A 7 -0.86 8.20 0.44
N VAL A 8 -1.13 9.11 -0.50
CA VAL A 8 -1.76 8.76 -1.80
C VAL A 8 -0.74 8.38 -2.87
N GLU A 9 0.53 8.72 -2.71
CA GLU A 9 1.60 8.39 -3.64
C GLU A 9 2.93 8.34 -2.90
N THR A 10 3.78 7.37 -3.23
CA THR A 10 5.16 7.35 -2.73
C THR A 10 6.16 7.77 -3.80
N LYS A 11 7.24 8.44 -3.39
CA LYS A 11 8.36 8.88 -4.24
C LYS A 11 9.67 8.43 -3.61
N LEU A 12 9.88 7.12 -3.56
CA LEU A 12 11.11 6.55 -3.02
C LEU A 12 12.22 6.57 -4.09
N PRO A 13 13.49 6.72 -3.70
CA PRO A 13 14.63 6.66 -4.61
C PRO A 13 14.97 5.21 -5.00
N LEU A 14 13.96 4.46 -5.46
CA LEU A 14 14.04 3.06 -5.87
C LEU A 14 13.37 2.89 -7.24
N PRO A 15 13.77 1.89 -8.06
CA PRO A 15 13.11 1.63 -9.34
C PRO A 15 11.63 1.30 -9.15
N LEU A 16 10.74 2.16 -9.63
CA LEU A 16 9.30 1.91 -9.59
C LEU A 16 8.95 0.84 -10.63
N ARG A 17 8.46 -0.32 -10.16
CA ARG A 17 8.06 -1.44 -11.03
C ARG A 17 6.64 -1.28 -11.56
N ALA A 18 5.71 -0.86 -10.69
CA ALA A 18 4.32 -0.65 -11.03
C ALA A 18 3.60 0.21 -9.97
N ARG A 19 2.55 0.92 -10.40
CA ARG A 19 1.59 1.59 -9.51
C ARG A 19 0.19 1.07 -9.81
N GLY A 20 -0.34 0.28 -8.88
CA GLY A 20 -1.72 -0.20 -8.94
C GLY A 20 -2.69 0.77 -8.24
N LYS A 21 -3.97 0.39 -8.22
CA LYS A 21 -5.04 1.17 -7.55
C LYS A 21 -4.70 1.48 -6.09
N VAL A 22 -4.10 0.52 -5.38
CA VAL A 22 -3.82 0.62 -3.93
C VAL A 22 -2.33 0.55 -3.59
N ARG A 23 -1.50 -0.14 -4.38
CA ARG A 23 -0.11 -0.42 -4.05
C ARG A 23 0.86 0.23 -5.03
N ASP A 24 1.91 0.84 -4.49
CA ASP A 24 3.13 1.16 -5.24
C ASP A 24 4.10 -0.01 -5.04
N ILE A 25 4.70 -0.50 -6.13
CA ILE A 25 5.61 -1.65 -6.10
C ILE A 25 6.97 -1.18 -6.62
N TYR A 26 8.00 -1.35 -5.79
CA TYR A 26 9.38 -1.04 -6.13
C TYR A 26 10.18 -2.32 -6.28
N ASP A 27 11.12 -2.30 -7.22
CA ASP A 27 12.05 -3.39 -7.48
C ASP A 27 13.32 -3.21 -6.62
N LEU A 28 13.69 -4.24 -5.87
CA LEU A 28 14.93 -4.29 -5.08
C LEU A 28 15.98 -5.23 -5.70
N GLY A 29 15.70 -5.80 -6.87
CA GLY A 29 16.56 -6.77 -7.57
C GLY A 29 16.15 -8.21 -7.28
N ASP A 30 16.38 -8.68 -6.06
CA ASP A 30 16.05 -10.05 -5.62
C ASP A 30 14.64 -10.19 -5.02
N SER A 31 14.01 -9.06 -4.73
CA SER A 31 12.78 -8.95 -3.98
C SER A 31 11.98 -7.72 -4.42
N LEU A 32 10.71 -7.67 -4.00
CA LEU A 32 9.83 -6.55 -4.29
C LEU A 32 9.41 -5.86 -3.00
N LEU A 33 9.47 -4.53 -2.99
CA LEU A 33 8.89 -3.72 -1.92
C LEU A 33 7.46 -3.34 -2.30
N PHE A 34 6.50 -3.82 -1.51
CA PHE A 34 5.09 -3.51 -1.66
C PHE A 34 4.70 -2.43 -0.66
N VAL A 35 4.33 -1.25 -1.15
CA VAL A 35 3.82 -0.15 -0.31
C VAL A 35 2.32 0.00 -0.51
N ALA A 36 1.53 -0.41 0.49
CA ALA A 36 0.09 -0.15 0.50
C ALA A 36 -0.16 1.33 0.82
N SER A 37 -0.74 2.05 -0.13
CA SER A 37 -1.13 3.46 0.02
C SER A 37 -2.51 3.61 0.66
N ASP A 38 -2.85 4.85 1.00
CA ASP A 38 -4.16 5.25 1.47
C ASP A 38 -5.18 5.44 0.35
N ARG A 39 -4.77 5.27 -0.92
CA ARG A 39 -5.68 5.29 -2.08
C ARG A 39 -6.74 4.20 -1.97
N ILE A 40 -7.98 4.55 -2.28
CA ILE A 40 -9.12 3.63 -2.36
C ILE A 40 -9.78 3.74 -3.73
N SER A 41 -10.32 2.63 -4.22
CA SER A 41 -11.02 2.58 -5.49
C SER A 41 -12.40 1.94 -5.34
N ALA A 42 -13.38 2.44 -6.08
CA ALA A 42 -14.71 1.87 -6.21
C ALA A 42 -15.18 2.01 -7.66
N PHE A 43 -15.94 1.02 -8.16
CA PHE A 43 -16.41 1.00 -9.56
C PHE A 43 -15.28 1.23 -10.58
N ASP A 44 -14.15 0.56 -10.36
CA ASP A 44 -12.91 0.68 -11.16
C ASP A 44 -12.21 2.06 -11.19
N CYS A 45 -12.73 3.06 -10.49
CA CYS A 45 -12.14 4.39 -10.38
C CYS A 45 -11.39 4.57 -9.05
N ILE A 46 -10.21 5.19 -9.09
CA ILE A 46 -9.51 5.64 -7.87
C ILE A 46 -10.19 6.93 -7.40
N LEU A 47 -10.53 7.00 -6.11
CA LEU A 47 -11.16 8.18 -5.53
C LEU A 47 -10.13 9.31 -5.33
N PRO A 48 -10.54 10.60 -5.39
CA PRO A 48 -9.62 11.73 -5.28
C PRO A 48 -8.93 11.83 -3.92
N SER A 49 -9.59 11.39 -2.85
CA SER A 49 -9.06 11.39 -1.48
C SER A 49 -8.64 10.00 -1.03
N GLY A 50 -7.58 9.95 -0.23
CA GLY A 50 -7.18 8.75 0.49
C GLY A 50 -7.92 8.62 1.83
N ILE A 51 -7.90 7.40 2.39
CA ILE A 51 -8.35 7.15 3.76
C ILE A 51 -7.11 7.08 4.67
N PRO A 52 -6.92 8.03 5.60
CA PRO A 52 -5.75 8.06 6.46
C PRO A 52 -5.48 6.71 7.13
N CYS A 53 -4.22 6.26 7.11
CA CYS A 53 -3.76 5.05 7.79
C CYS A 53 -4.32 3.73 7.23
N LYS A 54 -5.10 3.75 6.15
CA LYS A 54 -5.62 2.53 5.50
C LYS A 54 -4.49 1.63 5.04
N GLY A 55 -3.44 2.20 4.42
CA GLY A 55 -2.27 1.45 3.95
C GLY A 55 -1.60 0.66 5.08
N ARG A 56 -1.49 1.29 6.27
CA ARG A 56 -0.93 0.66 7.48
C ARG A 56 -1.79 -0.51 7.97
N VAL A 57 -3.10 -0.30 8.10
CA VAL A 57 -4.04 -1.33 8.56
C VAL A 57 -4.06 -2.52 7.59
N LEU A 58 -4.09 -2.28 6.28
CA LEU A 58 -4.07 -3.34 5.27
C LEU A 58 -2.76 -4.14 5.30
N THR A 59 -1.62 -3.47 5.52
CA THR A 59 -0.33 -4.14 5.67
C THR A 59 -0.31 -5.02 6.92
N GLN A 60 -0.74 -4.50 8.07
CA GLN A 60 -0.80 -5.26 9.33
C GLN A 60 -1.74 -6.46 9.23
N MET A 61 -2.91 -6.29 8.61
CA MET A 61 -3.86 -7.38 8.41
C MET A 61 -3.29 -8.46 7.49
N SER A 62 -2.56 -8.07 6.43
CA SER A 62 -1.86 -9.04 5.58
C SER A 62 -0.81 -9.82 6.36
N LEU A 63 0.02 -9.14 7.17
CA LEU A 63 1.03 -9.79 8.03
C LEU A 63 0.38 -10.76 9.02
N PHE A 64 -0.71 -10.35 9.68
CA PHE A 64 -1.46 -11.22 10.58
C PHE A 64 -1.92 -12.50 9.88
N TRP A 65 -2.56 -12.38 8.71
CA TRP A 65 -3.06 -13.54 7.98
C TRP A 65 -1.93 -14.41 7.40
N PHE A 66 -0.82 -13.82 6.96
CA PHE A 66 0.35 -14.59 6.55
C PHE A 66 0.92 -15.41 7.71
N GLU A 67 0.95 -14.86 8.92
CA GLU A 67 1.42 -15.59 10.09
C GLU A 67 0.40 -16.64 10.53
N PHE A 68 -0.88 -16.29 10.62
CA PHE A 68 -1.94 -17.21 11.04
C PHE A 68 -2.07 -18.44 10.11
N LEU A 69 -1.72 -18.29 8.83
CA LEU A 69 -1.80 -19.36 7.83
C LEU A 69 -0.45 -20.07 7.59
N LYS A 70 0.62 -19.72 8.31
CA LYS A 70 1.83 -20.55 8.37
C LYS A 70 1.50 -21.78 9.22
N GLY A 71 1.20 -22.90 8.57
CA GLY A 71 1.03 -24.20 9.22
C GLY A 71 2.28 -24.63 9.98
#